data_AF-A0A2V7C6W2-F1
#
_entry.id   AF-A0A2V7C6W2-F1
#
_cell.length_a   1.000
_cell.length_b   1.000
_cell.length_c   1.000
_cell.angle_alpha   90.00
_cell.angle_beta   90.00
_cell.angle_gamma   90.00
#
_symmetry.space_group_name_H-M   'P 1'
#
loop_
_entity.id
_entity.type
_entity.pdbx_description
1 polymer ?
#
loop_
_entity_poly.entity_id
_entity_poly.type
_entity_poly.pdbx_seq_one_letter_code
_entity_poly.pdbx_strand_id
1 'polypeptide(L)'
;MLPSLHHNVFEEALMPNRVRVNLANPAELLELPGIGPEQARAILEFRAEHGPIQDAGQLARILRGWPVAEAIWEQVEFDPAEGTAPEAPGA
;
A
#
# COMPACT_ATOMS: atom_id res chain seq x y z
N MET A 1 -42.71 -7.23 -24.41
CA MET A 1 -42.64 -6.31 -23.25
C MET A 1 -41.23 -6.41 -22.69
N LEU A 2 -40.60 -5.26 -22.50
CA LEU A 2 -39.16 -4.97 -22.29
C LEU A 2 -38.54 -5.58 -20.99
N PRO A 3 -37.20 -5.51 -20.82
CA PRO A 3 -36.34 -6.53 -20.18
C PRO A 3 -35.74 -6.15 -18.80
N SER A 4 -34.86 -7.04 -18.29
CA SER A 4 -33.63 -6.75 -17.51
C SER A 4 -33.60 -6.77 -15.96
N LEU A 5 -32.46 -7.33 -15.49
CA LEU A 5 -31.67 -7.03 -14.28
C LEU A 5 -32.23 -7.55 -12.94
N HIS A 6 -31.49 -8.38 -12.19
CA HIS A 6 -30.25 -7.97 -11.54
C HIS A 6 -29.28 -9.15 -11.41
N HIS A 7 -28.20 -9.10 -12.19
CA HIS A 7 -26.93 -9.71 -11.78
C HIS A 7 -26.59 -9.01 -10.45
N ASN A 8 -26.65 -9.73 -9.34
CA ASN A 8 -26.35 -9.16 -8.03
C ASN A 8 -24.84 -9.00 -7.91
N VAL A 9 -24.37 -7.88 -8.45
CA VAL A 9 -23.03 -7.31 -8.28
C VAL A 9 -22.86 -7.01 -6.78
N PHE A 10 -22.38 -7.97 -6.01
CA PHE A 10 -21.93 -7.76 -4.63
C PHE A 10 -20.68 -8.60 -4.32
N GLU A 11 -19.74 -8.61 -5.26
CA GLU A 11 -18.33 -8.98 -5.00
C GLU A 11 -17.43 -7.73 -4.85
N GLU A 12 -17.99 -6.58 -4.43
CA GLU A 12 -17.24 -5.32 -4.25
C GLU A 12 -16.86 -5.01 -2.78
N ALA A 13 -16.68 -6.04 -1.94
CA ALA A 13 -16.26 -5.86 -0.54
C ALA A 13 -15.08 -6.77 -0.11
N LEU A 14 -14.44 -7.46 -1.06
CA LEU A 14 -13.36 -8.42 -0.77
C LEU A 14 -12.05 -8.09 -1.49
N MET A 15 -11.92 -6.91 -2.09
CA MET A 15 -10.61 -6.45 -2.51
C MET A 15 -9.87 -6.00 -1.25
N PRO A 16 -8.74 -6.63 -0.86
CA PRO A 16 -7.93 -6.11 0.24
C PRO A 16 -7.62 -4.64 -0.05
N ASN A 17 -7.90 -3.75 0.90
CA ASN A 17 -7.53 -2.33 0.79
C ASN A 17 -6.01 -2.27 0.60
N ARG A 18 -5.57 -2.05 -0.65
CA ARG A 18 -4.14 -2.06 -0.96
C ARG A 18 -3.53 -0.75 -0.47
N VAL A 19 -2.53 -0.87 0.40
CA VAL A 19 -1.77 0.26 0.92
C VAL A 19 -0.58 0.48 0.00
N ARG A 20 -0.60 1.61 -0.70
CA ARG A 20 0.53 2.08 -1.52
C ARG A 20 1.66 2.47 -0.59
N VAL A 21 2.58 1.54 -0.32
CA VAL A 21 3.54 1.71 0.76
C VAL A 21 4.24 3.04 0.57
N ASN A 22 4.85 3.34 -0.57
CA ASN A 22 5.63 4.57 -0.77
C ASN A 22 4.89 5.89 -0.57
N LEU A 23 3.56 5.92 -0.69
CA LEU A 23 2.72 7.13 -0.56
C LEU A 23 1.88 7.17 0.73
N ALA A 24 1.70 6.03 1.39
CA ALA A 24 0.85 5.90 2.55
C ALA A 24 1.34 6.78 3.70
N ASN A 25 0.39 7.49 4.31
CA ASN A 25 0.57 8.24 5.54
C ASN A 25 0.63 7.29 6.76
N PRO A 26 0.99 7.78 7.96
CA PRO A 26 1.11 6.92 9.14
C PRO A 26 -0.17 6.13 9.48
N ALA A 27 -1.35 6.71 9.31
CA ALA A 27 -2.62 6.04 9.61
C ALA A 27 -2.91 4.92 8.61
N GLU A 28 -2.68 5.14 7.31
CA GLU A 28 -2.82 4.11 6.26
C GLU A 28 -1.85 2.95 6.48
N LEU A 29 -0.62 3.23 6.94
CA LEU A 29 0.33 2.17 7.28
C LEU A 29 -0.15 1.30 8.45
N LEU A 30 -0.85 1.89 9.42
CA LEU A 30 -1.40 1.15 10.56
C LEU A 30 -2.59 0.26 10.19
N GLU A 31 -3.16 0.41 8.99
CA GLU A 31 -4.19 -0.52 8.48
C GLU A 31 -3.58 -1.85 8.03
N LEU A 32 -2.26 -1.91 7.79
CA LEU A 32 -1.58 -3.14 7.41
C LEU A 32 -1.48 -4.12 8.59
N PRO A 33 -1.81 -5.40 8.38
CA PRO A 33 -1.82 -6.39 9.44
C PRO A 33 -0.40 -6.62 9.98
N GLY A 34 -0.22 -6.41 11.29
CA GLY A 34 1.06 -6.54 11.97
C GLY A 34 1.96 -5.29 11.90
N ILE A 35 1.47 -4.18 11.34
CA ILE A 35 2.14 -2.89 11.40
C ILE A 35 1.63 -2.11 12.61
N GLY A 36 2.52 -1.89 13.57
CA GLY A 36 2.32 -0.98 14.69
C GLY A 36 3.02 0.37 14.46
N PRO A 37 2.91 1.31 15.42
CA PRO A 37 3.51 2.64 15.32
C PRO A 37 5.02 2.63 15.07
N GLU A 38 5.75 1.68 15.65
CA GLU A 38 7.20 1.56 15.47
C GLU A 38 7.56 1.13 14.04
N GLN A 39 6.82 0.17 13.48
CA GLN A 39 7.00 -0.30 12.11
C GLN A 39 6.64 0.80 11.10
N ALA A 40 5.53 1.51 11.32
CA ALA A 40 5.15 2.65 10.48
C ALA A 40 6.23 3.74 10.50
N ARG A 41 6.79 4.04 11.67
CA ARG A 41 7.91 4.99 11.81
C ARG A 41 9.14 4.53 11.02
N ALA A 42 9.55 3.26 11.17
CA ALA A 42 10.70 2.70 10.46
C ALA A 42 10.54 2.75 8.93
N ILE A 43 9.32 2.50 8.44
CA ILE A 43 8.99 2.61 7.02
C ILE A 43 9.13 4.06 6.52
N LEU A 44 8.63 5.04 7.29
CA LEU A 44 8.70 6.46 6.92
C LEU A 44 10.14 7.00 6.96
N GLU A 45 10.90 6.65 8.00
CA GLU A 45 12.33 6.96 8.11
C GLU A 45 13.10 6.41 6.92
N PHE A 46 12.89 5.12 6.59
CA PHE A 46 13.53 4.51 5.43
C PHE A 46 13.27 5.28 4.14
N ARG A 47 12.03 5.71 3.87
CA ARG A 47 11.71 6.48 2.66
C ARG A 47 12.40 7.83 2.62
N ALA A 48 12.49 8.50 3.76
CA ALA A 48 13.14 9.80 3.88
C ALA A 48 14.66 9.70 3.67
N GLU A 49 15.29 8.62 4.15
CA GLU A 49 16.74 8.45 4.13
C GLU A 49 17.26 7.74 2.87
N HIS A 50 16.50 6.78 2.35
CA HIS A 50 16.94 5.87 1.29
C HIS A 50 16.10 5.95 0.00
N GLY A 51 15.02 6.72 0.00
CA GLY A 51 14.08 6.79 -1.12
C GLY A 51 13.06 5.65 -1.12
N PRO A 52 12.35 5.43 -2.24
CA PRO A 52 11.21 4.51 -2.28
C PRO A 52 11.61 3.06 -2.00
N ILE A 53 10.71 2.35 -1.33
CA ILE A 53 10.78 0.92 -1.09
C ILE A 53 10.47 0.20 -2.40
N GLN A 54 11.44 -0.59 -2.87
CA GLN A 54 11.47 -1.19 -4.20
C GLN A 54 10.60 -2.45 -4.30
N ASP A 55 10.59 -3.26 -3.24
CA ASP A 55 9.97 -4.58 -3.27
C ASP A 55 9.69 -5.14 -1.86
N ALA A 56 8.96 -6.25 -1.81
CA ALA A 56 8.60 -6.95 -0.59
C ALA A 56 9.81 -7.42 0.23
N GLY A 57 10.91 -7.81 -0.42
CA GLY A 57 12.14 -8.20 0.25
C GLY A 57 12.82 -7.02 0.96
N GLN A 58 12.78 -5.83 0.36
CA GLN A 58 13.27 -4.61 1.01
C GLN A 58 12.37 -4.22 2.20
N LEU A 59 11.05 -4.28 2.05
CA LEU A 59 10.12 -4.06 3.15
C LEU A 59 10.34 -5.06 4.29
N ALA A 60 10.51 -6.35 3.98
CA ALA A 60 10.81 -7.38 4.97
C ALA A 60 12.12 -7.10 5.72
N ARG A 61 13.13 -6.52 5.06
CA ARG A 61 14.39 -6.14 5.70
C ARG A 61 14.23 -4.97 6.65
N ILE A 62 13.37 -3.98 6.32
CA ILE A 62 13.01 -2.89 7.24
C ILE A 62 12.30 -3.45 8.47
N LEU A 63 11.37 -4.40 8.26
CA LEU A 63 10.50 -4.95 9.30
C LEU A 63 11.11 -6.11 10.10
N ARG A 64 12.33 -6.58 9.77
CA ARG A 64 12.95 -7.80 10.32
C ARG A 64 13.02 -7.89 11.85
N GLY A 65 12.90 -6.77 12.55
CA GLY A 65 12.91 -6.70 14.01
C GLY A 65 11.56 -6.96 14.68
N TRP A 66 10.48 -7.06 13.90
CA TRP A 66 9.10 -7.15 14.41
C TRP A 66 8.36 -8.37 13.87
N PRO A 67 7.42 -8.94 14.64
CA PRO A 67 6.49 -9.92 14.11
C PRO A 67 5.50 -9.22 13.16
N VAL A 68 5.49 -9.65 11.90
CA VAL A 68 4.55 -9.17 10.89
C VAL A 68 3.75 -10.35 10.35
N ALA A 69 2.46 -10.14 10.10
CA ALA A 69 1.59 -11.19 9.57
C ALA A 69 1.89 -11.43 8.09
N GLU A 70 1.84 -12.68 7.62
CA GLU A 70 2.03 -12.97 6.18
C GLU A 70 0.99 -12.27 5.29
N ALA A 71 -0.20 -12.00 5.82
CA ALA A 71 -1.27 -11.29 5.12
C ALA A 71 -0.89 -9.85 4.68
N ILE A 72 0.19 -9.28 5.24
CA ILE A 72 0.68 -7.96 4.83
C ILE A 72 1.06 -7.93 3.35
N TRP A 73 1.62 -9.03 2.83
CA TRP A 73 2.16 -9.10 1.47
C TRP A 73 1.08 -9.04 0.40
N GLU A 74 -0.16 -9.38 0.76
CA GLU A 74 -1.33 -9.28 -0.13
C GLU A 74 -1.93 -7.87 -0.18
N GLN A 75 -1.64 -7.05 0.84
CA GLN A 75 -2.18 -5.70 0.98
C GLN A 75 -1.18 -4.61 0.58
N VAL A 76 0.12 -4.91 0.52
CA VAL A 76 1.12 -3.92 0.14
C VAL A 76 1.19 -3.75 -1.37
N GLU A 77 1.19 -2.49 -1.80
CA GLU A 77 1.46 -2.10 -3.18
C GLU A 77 2.75 -1.28 -3.28
N PHE A 78 3.66 -1.73 -4.16
CA PHE A 78 4.97 -1.13 -4.40
C PHE A 78 5.02 -0.27 -5.68
N ASP A 79 3.88 -0.07 -6.37
CA ASP A 79 3.80 0.66 -7.64
C ASP A 79 4.64 1.96 -7.58
N PRO A 80 5.46 2.24 -8.61
CA PRO A 80 6.62 3.08 -8.46
C PRO A 80 6.27 4.46 -7.93
N ALA A 81 7.17 5.02 -7.13
CA ALA A 81 7.11 6.43 -6.71
C ALA A 81 7.16 7.43 -7.90
N GLU A 82 7.24 6.94 -9.14
CA GLU A 82 7.27 7.71 -10.39
C GLU A 82 5.89 8.10 -10.94
N GLY A 83 4.83 7.99 -10.13
CA GLY A 83 3.52 8.60 -10.43
C GLY A 83 3.45 10.12 -10.24
N THR A 84 4.57 10.80 -10.00
CA THR A 84 4.68 12.26 -10.09
C THR A 84 5.66 12.66 -11.18
N ALA A 85 5.34 12.34 -12.43
CA ALA A 85 5.59 13.35 -13.46
C ALA A 85 4.48 14.39 -13.29
N PRO A 86 4.77 15.66 -12.97
CA PRO A 86 3.84 16.70 -13.32
C PRO A 86 3.75 16.68 -14.85
N GLU A 87 2.65 16.17 -15.40
CA GLU A 87 2.20 16.69 -16.69
C GLU A 87 1.83 18.15 -16.43
N ALA A 88 2.84 19.02 -16.48
CA ALA A 88 2.62 20.41 -16.82
C ALA A 88 2.20 20.38 -18.30
N PRO A 89 0.93 20.68 -18.64
CA PRO A 89 0.63 21.07 -20.01
C PRO A 89 1.41 22.37 -20.23
N GLY A 90 2.14 22.45 -21.34
CA GLY A 90 2.96 23.60 -21.66
C GLY A 90 2.21 24.94 -21.51
N ALA A 91 2.93 25.92 -20.97
CA ALA A 91 2.73 27.35 -21.20
C ALA A 91 4.07 28.06 -20.93
#